data_AF-A0A5C7IJQ9-F1
#
_entry.id   AF-A0A5C7IJQ9-F1
#
_cell.length_a   1.000
_cell.length_b   1.000
_cell.length_c   1.000
_cell.angle_alpha   90.00
_cell.angle_beta   90.00
_cell.angle_gamma   90.00
#
_symmetry.space_group_name_H-M   'P 1'
#
loop_
_entity.id
_entity.type
_entity.pdbx_description
1 polymer ?
#
loop_
_entity_poly.entity_id
_entity_poly.type
_entity_poly.pdbx_seq_one_letter_code
_entity_poly.pdbx_strand_id
1 'polypeptide(L)'
;MHAVETRTTPDAFKIFGGSPWMILTRDFMEYCVHGWDNFPRKLLMYLTNTAYPLELYFHTVICNTPEFQNTTINSTLRYINWDTPTTGEPQLLKVSHYDTMIASGSAFGRTFEENDPVLQKIDENVLNRTANGIVPGKWCLGQGMLNKSTDESSKDKEELCSTKGNIDAVKPSSYGIKLRVLLSKLIKNGRVKTTQCQQQL
;
A
#
# COMPACT_ATOMS: atom_id res chain seq x y z
N MET A 1 -12.11 -2.70 -24.23
CA MET A 1 -10.86 -2.96 -24.99
C MET A 1 -11.22 -3.79 -26.20
N HIS A 2 -10.90 -3.30 -27.40
CA HIS A 2 -11.04 -4.08 -28.63
C HIS A 2 -9.64 -4.53 -29.05
N ALA A 3 -9.38 -5.83 -29.03
CA ALA A 3 -8.15 -6.41 -29.57
C ALA A 3 -8.43 -6.79 -31.02
N VAL A 4 -7.74 -6.14 -31.96
CA VAL A 4 -7.96 -6.34 -33.41
C VAL A 4 -6.91 -7.29 -33.98
N GLU A 5 -5.70 -7.34 -33.40
CA GLU A 5 -4.58 -8.13 -33.90
C GLU A 5 -3.75 -8.73 -32.75
N THR A 6 -3.17 -9.90 -32.98
CA THR A 6 -2.27 -10.58 -32.02
C THR A 6 -0.84 -10.07 -32.16
N ARG A 7 -0.20 -9.69 -31.05
CA ARG A 7 1.21 -9.27 -31.01
C ARG A 7 2.09 -10.40 -30.48
N THR A 8 3.25 -10.61 -31.08
CA THR A 8 4.27 -11.52 -30.53
C THR A 8 4.89 -10.95 -29.26
N THR A 9 5.23 -11.83 -28.32
CA THR A 9 5.95 -11.43 -27.11
C THR A 9 7.37 -11.01 -27.49
N PRO A 10 7.88 -9.87 -26.97
CA PRO A 10 9.24 -9.42 -27.27
C PRO A 10 10.27 -10.41 -26.72
N ASP A 11 11.37 -10.57 -27.44
CA ASP A 11 12.53 -11.40 -27.07
C ASP A 11 13.53 -10.66 -26.16
N ALA A 12 13.55 -9.32 -26.25
CA ALA A 12 14.47 -8.47 -25.50
C ALA A 12 14.23 -8.41 -23.98
N PHE A 13 13.04 -8.80 -23.50
CA PHE A 13 12.70 -8.78 -22.07
C PHE A 13 11.54 -9.75 -21.77
N LYS A 14 11.43 -10.17 -20.51
CA LYS A 14 10.32 -11.00 -20.02
C LYS A 14 9.21 -10.13 -19.47
N ILE A 15 7.95 -10.50 -19.71
CA ILE A 15 6.80 -9.78 -19.14
C ILE A 15 6.48 -10.36 -17.77
N PHE A 16 6.32 -9.48 -16.78
CA PHE A 16 5.91 -9.82 -15.42
C PHE A 16 4.64 -9.05 -15.07
N GLY A 17 3.77 -9.69 -14.29
CA GLY A 17 2.49 -9.15 -13.85
C GLY A 17 2.30 -9.24 -12.35
N GLY A 18 1.41 -8.41 -11.83
CA GLY A 18 1.02 -8.44 -10.42
C GLY A 18 -0.02 -7.38 -10.09
N SER A 19 -0.21 -7.14 -8.79
CA SER A 19 -1.17 -6.12 -8.34
C SER A 19 -0.79 -4.73 -8.88
N PRO A 20 -1.77 -3.90 -9.27
CA PRO A 20 -1.50 -2.50 -9.61
C PRO A 20 -1.23 -1.64 -8.36
N TRP A 21 -1.44 -2.19 -7.15
CA TRP A 21 -1.18 -1.53 -5.88
C TRP A 21 0.17 -1.94 -5.33
N MET A 22 1.11 -1.00 -5.29
CA MET A 22 2.50 -1.27 -4.92
C MET A 22 3.12 -0.11 -4.13
N ILE A 23 4.22 -0.40 -3.45
CA ILE A 23 5.05 0.57 -2.76
C ILE A 23 6.42 0.51 -3.42
N LEU A 24 6.85 1.64 -3.96
CA LEU A 24 8.09 1.73 -4.75
C LEU A 24 9.10 2.60 -4.00
N THR A 25 10.36 2.17 -4.00
CA THR A 25 11.45 2.96 -3.42
C THR A 25 11.76 4.16 -4.32
N ARG A 26 12.30 5.22 -3.73
CA ARG A 26 12.73 6.41 -4.47
C ARG A 26 13.72 6.05 -5.57
N ASP A 27 14.74 5.26 -5.25
CA ASP A 27 15.80 4.87 -6.19
C ASP A 27 15.24 4.14 -7.42
N PHE A 28 14.29 3.23 -7.23
CA PHE A 28 13.63 2.54 -8.34
C PHE A 28 12.77 3.48 -9.19
N MET A 29 12.08 4.43 -8.55
CA MET A 29 11.31 5.45 -9.26
C MET A 29 12.21 6.39 -10.06
N GLU A 30 13.34 6.82 -9.50
CA GLU A 30 14.33 7.64 -10.20
C GLU A 30 14.87 6.89 -11.42
N TYR A 31 15.17 5.60 -11.29
CA TYR A 31 15.53 4.76 -12.43
C TYR A 31 14.43 4.72 -13.52
N CYS A 32 13.17 4.54 -13.13
CA CYS A 32 12.05 4.52 -14.08
C CYS A 32 11.86 5.86 -14.80
N VAL A 33 12.06 6.98 -14.10
CA VAL A 33 11.88 8.34 -14.64
C VAL A 33 13.05 8.73 -15.53
N HIS A 34 14.29 8.55 -15.06
CA HIS A 34 15.48 8.91 -15.83
C HIS A 34 15.70 7.95 -17.00
N GLY A 35 15.42 6.66 -16.82
CA GLY A 35 15.49 5.65 -17.88
C GLY A 35 16.87 5.56 -18.52
N TRP A 36 17.93 5.50 -17.70
CA TRP A 36 19.33 5.59 -18.13
C TRP A 36 19.71 4.57 -19.21
N ASP A 37 19.09 3.39 -19.22
CA ASP A 37 19.31 2.29 -20.18
C ASP A 37 18.22 2.22 -21.29
N ASN A 38 17.31 3.21 -21.33
CA ASN A 38 16.12 3.29 -22.17
C ASN A 38 15.08 2.18 -21.99
N PHE A 39 15.29 1.17 -21.14
CA PHE A 39 14.35 0.06 -21.01
C PHE A 39 12.98 0.50 -20.46
N PRO A 40 12.89 1.30 -19.37
CA PRO A 40 11.61 1.83 -18.90
C PRO A 40 10.82 2.58 -20.00
N ARG A 41 11.52 3.38 -20.82
CA ARG A 41 10.91 4.14 -21.92
C ARG A 41 10.37 3.23 -23.02
N LYS A 42 11.16 2.24 -23.46
CA LYS A 42 10.75 1.25 -24.47
C LYS A 42 9.54 0.45 -23.99
N LEU A 43 9.52 0.09 -22.71
CA LEU A 43 8.41 -0.66 -22.13
C LEU A 43 7.11 0.17 -22.10
N LEU A 44 7.17 1.48 -21.78
CA LEU A 44 6.00 2.36 -21.87
C LEU A 44 5.42 2.39 -23.29
N MET A 45 6.29 2.51 -24.30
CA MET A 45 5.87 2.45 -25.71
C MET A 45 5.24 1.09 -26.05
N TYR A 46 5.82 -0.01 -25.56
CA TYR A 46 5.27 -1.35 -25.76
C TYR A 46 3.89 -1.52 -25.13
N LEU A 47 3.68 -1.02 -23.91
CA LEU A 47 2.45 -1.20 -23.13
C LEU A 47 1.33 -0.20 -23.47
N THR A 48 1.57 0.79 -24.33
CA THR A 48 0.60 1.86 -24.67
C THR A 48 -0.75 1.31 -25.14
N ASN A 49 -0.74 0.18 -25.87
CA ASN A 49 -1.94 -0.48 -26.40
C ASN A 49 -2.21 -1.84 -25.73
N THR A 50 -1.75 -2.03 -24.50
CA THR A 50 -1.93 -3.28 -23.74
C THR A 50 -3.00 -3.12 -22.67
N ALA A 51 -3.73 -4.20 -22.39
CA ALA A 51 -4.66 -4.24 -21.27
C ALA A 51 -3.93 -4.16 -19.92
N TYR A 52 -4.50 -3.44 -18.96
CA TYR A 52 -4.00 -3.34 -17.59
C TYR A 52 -2.50 -3.01 -17.49
N PRO A 53 -1.98 -1.95 -18.15
CA PRO A 53 -0.55 -1.68 -18.22
C PRO A 53 0.08 -1.41 -16.83
N LEU A 54 -0.71 -0.94 -15.86
CA LEU A 54 -0.27 -0.75 -14.47
C LEU A 54 0.02 -2.07 -13.73
N GLU A 55 -0.65 -3.16 -14.12
CA GLU A 55 -0.41 -4.49 -13.58
C GLU A 55 0.85 -5.13 -14.17
N LEU A 56 1.42 -4.53 -15.24
CA LEU A 56 2.56 -5.08 -15.97
C LEU A 56 3.83 -4.23 -15.82
N TYR A 57 3.71 -2.91 -15.91
CA TYR A 57 4.84 -2.01 -16.12
C TYR A 57 5.92 -2.16 -15.04
N PHE A 58 5.60 -1.83 -13.79
CA PHE A 58 6.61 -1.82 -12.72
C PHE A 58 7.15 -3.21 -12.40
N HIS A 59 6.30 -4.24 -12.47
CA HIS A 59 6.72 -5.64 -12.31
C HIS A 59 7.71 -6.04 -13.39
N THR A 60 7.45 -5.64 -14.63
CA THR A 60 8.33 -5.91 -15.77
C THR A 60 9.64 -5.12 -15.67
N VAL A 61 9.59 -3.84 -15.28
CA VAL A 61 10.81 -3.04 -15.09
C VAL A 61 11.70 -3.65 -14.01
N ILE A 62 11.15 -3.89 -12.81
CA ILE A 62 11.94 -4.32 -11.66
C ILE A 62 12.55 -5.70 -11.84
N CYS A 63 11.84 -6.61 -12.52
CA CYS A 63 12.28 -7.99 -12.70
C CYS A 63 13.24 -8.21 -13.87
N ASN A 64 13.34 -7.27 -14.81
CA ASN A 64 14.35 -7.31 -15.88
C ASN A 64 15.55 -6.39 -15.59
N THR A 65 15.59 -5.71 -14.44
CA THR A 65 16.69 -4.82 -14.07
C THR A 65 17.54 -5.48 -12.97
N PRO A 66 18.76 -5.99 -13.27
CA PRO A 66 19.58 -6.74 -12.31
C PRO A 66 19.82 -6.02 -10.98
N GLU A 67 19.93 -4.69 -11.01
CA GLU A 67 20.17 -3.83 -9.85
C GLU A 67 19.00 -3.86 -8.85
N PHE A 68 17.76 -4.08 -9.31
CA PHE A 68 16.55 -4.03 -8.48
C PHE A 68 15.85 -5.38 -8.29
N GLN A 69 16.16 -6.40 -9.09
CA GLN A 69 15.47 -7.69 -9.07
C GLN A 69 15.41 -8.31 -7.65
N ASN A 70 16.52 -8.20 -6.91
CA ASN A 70 16.66 -8.75 -5.55
C ASN A 70 16.14 -7.84 -4.44
N THR A 71 15.61 -6.65 -4.76
CA THR A 71 15.05 -5.71 -3.77
C THR A 71 13.53 -5.85 -3.62
N THR A 72 12.93 -6.88 -4.23
CA THR A 72 11.49 -7.07 -4.28
C THR A 72 10.93 -7.76 -3.04
N ILE A 73 9.71 -7.39 -2.63
CA ILE A 73 8.94 -8.13 -1.62
C ILE A 73 7.60 -8.48 -2.26
N ASN A 74 7.27 -9.77 -2.34
CA ASN A 74 6.02 -10.24 -2.92
C ASN A 74 4.84 -10.05 -1.94
N SER A 75 4.51 -8.80 -1.66
CA SER A 75 3.36 -8.41 -0.83
C SER A 75 2.96 -6.97 -1.14
N THR A 76 1.66 -6.72 -1.26
CA THR A 76 1.08 -5.38 -1.41
C THR A 76 0.84 -4.68 -0.08
N LEU A 77 1.12 -5.37 1.04
CA LEU A 77 0.80 -4.94 2.42
C LEU A 77 -0.68 -4.56 2.61
N ARG A 78 -1.56 -5.13 1.78
CA ARG A 78 -2.99 -4.82 1.77
C ARG A 78 -3.81 -6.03 2.20
N TYR A 79 -4.70 -5.82 3.15
CA TYR A 79 -5.75 -6.77 3.48
C TYR A 79 -6.88 -6.64 2.45
N ILE A 80 -7.19 -7.76 1.80
CA ILE A 80 -8.28 -7.86 0.83
C ILE A 80 -9.08 -9.11 1.22
N ASN A 81 -10.37 -8.95 1.45
CA ASN A 81 -11.26 -10.10 1.65
C ASN A 81 -11.83 -10.54 0.30
N TRP A 82 -11.51 -11.76 -0.10
CA TRP A 82 -11.97 -12.35 -1.35
C TRP A 82 -13.07 -13.38 -1.06
N ASP A 83 -14.09 -13.42 -1.92
CA ASP A 83 -15.02 -14.54 -1.96
C ASP A 83 -14.29 -15.85 -2.26
N THR A 84 -14.84 -16.96 -1.76
CA THR A 84 -14.45 -18.30 -2.19
C THR A 84 -15.70 -19.00 -2.73
N PRO A 85 -15.86 -19.18 -4.06
CA PRO A 85 -14.95 -18.82 -5.16
C PRO A 85 -14.96 -17.32 -5.50
N THR A 86 -13.85 -16.80 -6.04
CA THR A 86 -13.66 -15.37 -6.30
C THR A 86 -14.59 -14.87 -7.41
N THR A 87 -15.50 -13.94 -7.09
CA THR A 87 -16.50 -13.36 -8.01
C THR A 87 -15.94 -12.25 -8.91
N GLY A 88 -14.63 -11.99 -8.84
CA GLY A 88 -13.92 -10.96 -9.61
C GLY A 88 -13.73 -9.65 -8.85
N GLU A 89 -14.56 -9.35 -7.85
CA GLU A 89 -14.43 -8.17 -7.00
C GLU A 89 -14.19 -8.53 -5.52
N PRO A 90 -13.32 -7.81 -4.81
CA PRO A 90 -13.20 -7.96 -3.36
C PRO A 90 -14.50 -7.63 -2.64
N GLN A 91 -14.78 -8.35 -1.55
CA GLN A 91 -15.90 -8.00 -0.67
C GLN A 91 -15.67 -6.64 0.02
N LEU A 92 -16.77 -5.95 0.33
CA LEU A 92 -16.76 -4.80 1.22
C LEU A 92 -16.36 -5.24 2.63
N LEU A 93 -15.32 -4.61 3.16
CA LEU A 93 -14.88 -4.76 4.54
C LEU A 93 -15.88 -4.06 5.45
N LYS A 94 -16.30 -4.79 6.49
CA LYS A 94 -17.31 -4.39 7.48
C LYS A 94 -16.74 -4.60 8.87
N VAL A 95 -17.47 -4.16 9.90
CA VAL A 95 -17.08 -4.37 11.31
C VAL A 95 -16.81 -5.84 11.64
N SER A 96 -17.51 -6.79 11.01
CA SER A 96 -17.29 -8.24 11.17
C SER A 96 -15.89 -8.71 10.74
N HIS A 97 -15.25 -7.99 9.83
CA HIS A 97 -13.91 -8.28 9.31
C HIS A 97 -12.81 -7.51 10.06
N TYR A 98 -13.17 -6.72 11.07
CA TYR A 98 -12.23 -5.81 11.73
C TYR A 98 -11.07 -6.57 12.40
N ASP A 99 -11.36 -7.58 13.21
CA ASP A 99 -10.33 -8.26 13.99
C ASP A 99 -9.34 -9.02 13.10
N THR A 100 -9.83 -9.67 12.03
CA THR A 100 -8.98 -10.36 11.04
C THR A 100 -8.12 -9.38 10.25
N MET A 101 -8.70 -8.23 9.85
CA MET A 101 -7.97 -7.15 9.20
C MET A 101 -6.84 -6.62 10.10
N ILE A 102 -7.12 -6.32 11.36
CA ILE A 102 -6.14 -5.84 12.33
C ILE A 102 -5.06 -6.90 12.64
N ALA A 103 -5.45 -8.16 12.77
CA ALA A 103 -4.53 -9.27 13.02
C ALA A 103 -3.57 -9.51 11.86
N SER A 104 -3.97 -9.20 10.62
CA SER A 104 -3.10 -9.35 9.44
C SER A 104 -1.82 -8.51 9.52
N GLY A 105 -1.84 -7.38 10.26
CA GLY A 105 -0.74 -6.43 10.32
C GLY A 105 -0.52 -5.66 9.01
N SER A 106 -1.41 -5.80 8.03
CA SER A 106 -1.38 -5.08 6.75
C SER A 106 -1.45 -3.57 6.98
N ALA A 107 -0.71 -2.80 6.18
CA ALA A 107 -0.71 -1.35 6.27
C ALA A 107 -1.98 -0.73 5.65
N PHE A 108 -2.62 -1.43 4.72
CA PHE A 108 -3.80 -0.97 4.00
C PHE A 108 -4.93 -2.00 4.04
N GLY A 109 -6.16 -1.56 3.83
CA GLY A 109 -7.33 -2.41 3.57
C GLY A 109 -8.07 -1.97 2.31
N ARG A 110 -8.81 -2.88 1.67
CA ARG A 110 -9.86 -2.55 0.67
C ARG A 110 -10.85 -3.72 0.50
N THR A 111 -12.05 -3.50 -0.04
CA THR A 111 -12.67 -2.19 -0.30
C THR A 111 -13.60 -1.81 0.86
N PHE A 112 -13.82 -0.52 1.08
CA PHE A 112 -14.72 -0.03 2.13
C PHE A 112 -15.91 0.67 1.48
N GLU A 113 -17.07 0.55 2.11
CA GLU A 113 -18.21 1.40 1.77
C GLU A 113 -18.02 2.78 2.41
N GLU A 114 -18.49 3.83 1.74
CA GLU A 114 -18.44 5.17 2.31
C GLU A 114 -19.26 5.22 3.59
N ASN A 115 -18.71 5.85 4.64
CA ASN A 115 -19.34 5.96 5.96
C ASN A 115 -19.64 4.62 6.66
N ASP A 116 -19.03 3.50 6.24
CA ASP A 116 -19.17 2.23 6.98
C ASP A 116 -18.63 2.38 8.42
N PRO A 117 -19.32 1.85 9.44
CA PRO A 117 -18.89 1.93 10.84
C PRO A 117 -17.48 1.35 11.11
N VAL A 118 -16.95 0.48 10.24
CA VAL A 118 -15.59 -0.02 10.34
C VAL A 118 -14.55 1.10 10.21
N LEU A 119 -14.84 2.15 9.42
CA LEU A 119 -13.96 3.30 9.23
C LEU A 119 -13.79 4.08 10.54
N GLN A 120 -14.90 4.33 11.24
CA GLN A 120 -14.87 4.95 12.57
C GLN A 120 -14.09 4.08 13.57
N LYS A 121 -14.29 2.74 13.52
CA LYS A 121 -13.55 1.81 14.37
C LYS A 121 -12.05 1.82 14.10
N ILE A 122 -11.61 2.03 12.85
CA ILE A 122 -10.20 2.22 12.48
C ILE A 122 -9.68 3.55 13.03
N ASP A 123 -10.43 4.63 12.85
CA ASP A 123 -10.05 5.96 13.30
C ASP A 123 -9.80 6.01 14.81
N GLU A 124 -10.71 5.45 15.59
CA GLU A 124 -10.64 5.44 17.05
C GLU A 124 -9.53 4.51 17.58
N ASN A 125 -9.43 3.29 17.06
CA ASN A 125 -8.63 2.24 17.68
C ASN A 125 -7.26 2.02 17.01
N VAL A 126 -7.05 2.52 15.79
CA VAL A 126 -5.79 2.38 15.04
C VAL A 126 -5.08 3.73 14.91
N LEU A 127 -5.81 4.73 14.44
CA LEU A 127 -5.26 6.05 14.14
C LEU A 127 -5.34 7.01 15.34
N ASN A 128 -6.16 6.69 16.34
CA ASN A 128 -6.43 7.51 17.51
C ASN A 128 -6.80 8.96 17.12
N ARG A 129 -7.78 9.09 16.22
CA ARG A 129 -8.31 10.36 15.73
C ARG A 129 -9.84 10.40 15.82
N THR A 130 -10.39 11.62 15.85
CA THR A 130 -11.84 11.84 15.70
C THR A 130 -12.23 11.75 14.21
N ALA A 131 -13.53 11.58 13.92
CA ALA A 131 -14.03 11.36 12.55
C ALA A 131 -13.54 12.41 11.53
N ASN A 132 -13.40 13.67 11.96
CA ASN A 132 -12.89 14.79 11.15
C ASN A 132 -11.52 15.30 11.63
N GLY A 133 -10.87 14.57 12.54
CA GLY A 133 -9.57 14.91 13.08
C GLY A 133 -8.43 14.43 12.18
N ILE A 134 -7.28 15.08 12.33
CA ILE A 134 -6.01 14.64 11.76
C ILE A 134 -5.42 13.49 12.59
N VAL A 135 -4.64 12.61 11.96
CA VAL A 135 -3.86 11.60 12.69
C VAL A 135 -2.71 12.31 13.41
N PRO A 136 -2.66 12.33 14.76
CA PRO A 136 -1.60 13.02 15.46
C PRO A 136 -0.27 12.26 15.29
N GLY A 137 0.76 12.97 14.84
CA GLY A 137 2.13 12.48 14.77
C GLY A 137 3.04 13.21 15.75
N LYS A 138 4.35 12.93 15.70
CA LYS A 138 5.34 13.69 16.49
C LYS A 138 5.43 15.17 16.12
N TRP A 139 4.94 15.51 14.94
CA TRP A 139 4.79 16.88 14.48
C TRP A 139 3.63 17.63 15.17
N CYS A 140 2.76 16.96 15.93
CA CYS A 140 1.68 17.58 16.68
C CYS A 140 2.14 17.87 18.11
N LEU A 141 2.63 19.09 18.36
CA LEU A 141 3.02 19.55 19.70
C LEU A 141 1.84 20.31 20.31
N GLY A 142 1.49 20.02 21.57
CA GLY A 142 0.27 20.54 22.21
C GLY A 142 -0.83 19.49 22.37
N GLN A 143 -0.45 18.22 22.55
CA GLN A 143 -1.36 17.17 22.97
C GLN A 143 -1.68 17.38 24.47
N GLY A 144 -2.48 18.41 24.76
CA GLY A 144 -3.22 18.48 26.01
C GLY A 144 -3.93 17.14 26.19
N MET A 145 -3.77 16.53 27.37
CA MET A 145 -4.32 15.21 27.62
C MET A 145 -5.79 15.19 27.23
N LEU A 146 -6.13 14.27 26.34
CA LEU A 146 -7.50 13.94 25.96
C LEU A 146 -8.14 13.27 27.18
N ASN A 147 -8.37 14.04 28.24
CA ASN A 147 -9.31 13.68 29.27
C ASN A 147 -10.63 13.62 28.53
N LYS A 148 -11.15 12.41 28.31
CA LYS A 148 -12.55 12.20 27.93
C LYS A 148 -13.43 12.73 29.08
N SER A 149 -13.56 14.05 29.20
CA SER A 149 -14.60 14.66 30.01
C SER A 149 -15.90 14.48 29.24
N THR A 150 -16.77 13.65 29.79
CA THR A 150 -18.13 13.37 29.36
C THR A 150 -19.04 14.58 29.58
N ASP A 151 -18.73 15.72 28.97
CA ASP A 151 -19.61 16.88 28.99
C ASP A 151 -19.75 17.47 27.58
N GLU A 152 -20.89 17.18 26.96
CA GLU A 152 -21.31 17.64 25.62
C GLU A 152 -21.66 19.14 25.55
N SER A 153 -21.08 19.99 26.40
CA SER A 153 -21.52 21.39 26.56
C SER A 153 -20.48 22.47 26.27
N SER A 154 -19.25 22.15 25.89
CA SER A 154 -18.27 23.17 25.47
C SER A 154 -18.04 23.14 23.95
N LYS A 155 -18.39 24.24 23.29
CA LYS A 155 -18.11 24.56 21.88
C LYS A 155 -16.64 24.87 21.61
N ASP A 156 -15.75 24.45 22.50
CA ASP A 156 -14.32 24.71 22.36
C ASP A 156 -13.71 23.49 21.67
N LYS A 157 -13.65 23.56 20.35
CA LYS A 157 -12.79 22.68 19.55
C LYS A 157 -11.36 22.97 19.99
N GLU A 158 -10.90 22.29 21.03
CA GLU A 158 -9.51 22.30 21.44
C GLU A 158 -8.68 21.97 20.20
N GLU A 159 -7.86 22.94 19.80
CA GLU A 159 -7.21 22.98 18.51
C GLU A 159 -6.04 21.97 18.55
N LEU A 160 -6.38 20.70 18.33
CA LEU A 160 -5.42 19.61 18.29
C LEU A 160 -4.30 19.98 17.29
N CYS A 161 -3.07 20.00 17.78
CA CYS A 161 -1.88 20.35 17.02
C CYS A 161 -1.69 21.85 16.68
N SER A 162 -2.14 22.79 17.51
CA SER A 162 -1.86 24.24 17.33
C SER A 162 -0.37 24.56 17.17
N THR A 163 0.53 23.77 17.78
CA THR A 163 1.98 23.94 17.59
C THR A 163 2.54 22.84 16.68
N LYS A 164 3.17 23.25 15.59
CA LYS A 164 3.83 22.33 14.65
C LYS A 164 5.24 21.99 15.12
N GLY A 165 5.50 20.70 15.32
CA GLY A 165 6.81 20.12 15.54
C GLY A 165 7.49 19.65 14.26
N ASN A 166 8.57 18.88 14.41
CA ASN A 166 9.31 18.32 13.30
C ASN A 166 8.47 17.28 12.53
N ILE A 167 8.22 17.54 11.25
CA ILE A 167 7.45 16.65 10.36
C ILE A 167 8.22 15.38 9.96
N ASP A 168 9.54 15.42 10.01
CA ASP A 168 10.42 14.30 9.67
C ASP A 168 10.62 13.35 10.86
N ALA A 169 10.17 13.75 12.06
CA ALA A 169 10.27 12.91 13.24
C ALA A 169 9.21 11.78 13.19
N VAL A 170 9.66 10.53 13.08
CA VAL A 170 8.78 9.35 13.07
C VAL A 170 8.92 8.59 14.39
N LYS A 171 7.81 8.43 15.12
CA LYS A 171 7.71 7.47 16.24
C LYS A 171 6.61 6.45 15.92
N PRO A 172 6.92 5.15 15.86
CA PRO A 172 5.92 4.14 15.54
C PRO A 172 4.89 4.01 16.67
N SER A 173 3.61 3.91 16.30
CA SER A 173 2.55 3.43 17.19
C SER A 173 2.65 1.91 17.38
N SER A 174 1.77 1.32 18.19
CA SER A 174 1.64 -0.14 18.31
C SER A 174 1.44 -0.82 16.95
N TYR A 175 0.66 -0.21 16.05
CA TYR A 175 0.45 -0.69 14.69
C TYR A 175 1.66 -0.47 13.77
N GLY A 176 2.40 0.63 13.95
CA GLY A 176 3.70 0.82 13.28
C GLY A 176 4.71 -0.27 13.67
N ILE A 177 4.71 -0.71 14.93
CA ILE A 177 5.53 -1.84 15.39
C ILE A 177 5.05 -3.15 14.73
N LYS A 178 3.74 -3.40 14.68
CA LYS A 178 3.18 -4.59 13.98
C LYS A 178 3.60 -4.63 12.51
N LEU A 179 3.53 -3.50 11.81
CA LEU A 179 3.97 -3.39 10.42
C LEU A 179 5.46 -3.73 10.26
N ARG A 180 6.32 -3.22 11.16
CA ARG A 180 7.75 -3.54 11.18
C ARG A 180 8.00 -5.05 11.35
N VAL A 181 7.23 -5.70 12.21
CA VAL A 181 7.32 -7.16 12.42
C VAL A 181 6.89 -7.92 11.16
N LEU A 182 5.77 -7.52 10.53
CA LEU A 182 5.31 -8.10 9.27
C LEU A 182 6.37 -7.97 8.17
N LEU A 183 6.92 -6.77 7.96
CA LEU A 183 7.98 -6.53 6.98
C LEU A 183 9.21 -7.41 7.24
N SER A 184 9.62 -7.53 8.49
CA SER A 184 10.75 -8.39 8.88
C SER A 184 10.50 -9.86 8.54
N LYS A 185 9.27 -10.35 8.74
CA LYS A 185 8.86 -11.71 8.36
C LYS A 185 8.85 -11.90 6.85
N LEU A 186 8.31 -10.92 6.11
CA LEU A 186 8.26 -10.96 4.64
C LEU A 186 9.66 -10.98 4.03
N ILE A 187 10.58 -10.15 4.54
CA ILE A 187 11.98 -10.12 4.07
C ILE A 187 12.67 -11.47 4.35
N LYS A 188 12.51 -12.04 5.56
CA LYS A 188 13.07 -13.35 5.90
C LYS A 188 12.53 -14.45 4.96
N ASN A 189 11.22 -14.49 4.74
CA ASN A 189 10.61 -15.48 3.85
C ASN A 189 11.02 -15.29 2.39
N GLY A 190 11.15 -14.04 1.93
CA GLY A 190 11.59 -13.71 0.57
C GLY A 190 13.04 -14.11 0.30
N ARG A 191 13.92 -14.03 1.30
CA ARG A 191 15.30 -14.54 1.18
C ARG A 191 15.37 -16.07 1.10
N VAL A 192 14.41 -16.78 1.70
CA VAL A 192 14.37 -18.25 1.76
C VAL A 192 13.68 -18.85 0.53
N LYS A 193 12.76 -18.12 -0.09
CA LYS A 193 12.01 -18.57 -1.27
C LYS A 193 12.48 -17.85 -2.54
N THR A 194 12.95 -18.60 -3.54
CA THR A 194 13.25 -18.14 -4.92
C THR A 194 11.98 -17.76 -5.71
N THR A 195 11.02 -17.12 -5.05
CA THR A 195 9.70 -16.76 -5.61
C THR A 195 9.66 -15.34 -6.19
N GLN A 196 10.78 -14.61 -6.17
CA GLN A 196 10.88 -13.29 -6.77
C GLN A 196 11.01 -13.42 -8.29
N CYS A 197 10.26 -12.60 -9.03
CA CYS A 197 10.33 -12.55 -10.49
C CYS A 197 10.16 -13.92 -11.16
N GLN A 198 9.21 -14.71 -10.67
CA GLN A 198 8.73 -15.90 -11.38
C GLN A 198 7.80 -15.46 -12.50
N GLN A 199 8.10 -15.92 -13.70
CA GLN A 199 7.31 -15.61 -14.88
C GLN A 199 5.93 -16.27 -14.73
N GLN A 200 4.86 -15.50 -14.95
CA GLN A 200 3.47 -15.97 -14.84
C GLN A 200 2.86 -16.39 -16.20
N LEU A 201 3.70 -16.59 -17.21
CA LEU A 201 3.29 -17.02 -18.56
C LEU A 201 3.70 -18.47 -18.81
#